data_AF-A0A645EA81-F1
#
_entry.id   AF-A0A645EA81-F1
#
_cell.length_a   1.000
_cell.length_b   1.000
_cell.length_c   1.000
_cell.angle_alpha   90.00
_cell.angle_beta   90.00
_cell.angle_gamma   90.00
#
_symmetry.space_group_name_H-M   'P 1'
#
loop_
_entity.id
_entity.type
_entity.pdbx_description
1 polymer ?
#
loop_
_entity_poly.entity_id
_entity_poly.type
_entity_poly.pdbx_seq_one_letter_code
_entity_poly.pdbx_strand_id
1 'polypeptide(L)' 'MDVVLRYLPRQVQLIILDNGQGCENLQKGHGLLGMEERVSALGGTVKFTYGPGEGFRIDTLLKRRVESCDTP' A
#
# COMPACT_ATOMS: atom_id res chain seq x y z
N MET A 1 0.52 15.23 5.52
CA MET A 1 0.85 13.93 4.90
C MET A 1 1.51 13.08 5.96
N ASP A 2 0.97 11.90 6.16
CA ASP A 2 1.42 10.95 7.18
C ASP A 2 1.78 9.62 6.54
N VAL A 3 2.77 8.96 7.13
CA VAL A 3 3.23 7.63 6.72
C VAL A 3 3.26 6.75 7.95
N VAL A 4 2.49 5.68 7.92
CA VAL A 4 2.38 4.72 9.03
C VAL A 4 2.84 3.37 8.54
N LEU A 5 3.83 2.81 9.23
CA LEU A 5 4.30 1.45 9.01
C LEU A 5 3.90 0.58 10.20
N ARG A 6 3.13 -0.48 9.96
CA ARG A 6 2.74 -1.45 10.99
C ARG A 6 3.37 -2.80 10.69
N TYR A 7 4.10 -3.33 11.66
CA TYR A 7 4.66 -4.67 11.60
C TYR A 7 3.63 -5.67 12.14
N LEU A 8 3.15 -6.55 11.27
CA LEU A 8 2.22 -7.63 11.63
C LEU A 8 2.99 -8.96 11.71
N PRO A 9 2.44 -9.99 12.37
CA PRO A 9 3.15 -11.26 12.56
C PRO A 9 3.65 -11.96 11.30
N ARG A 10 3.04 -11.74 10.12
CA ARG A 10 3.47 -12.33 8.83
C ARG A 10 3.50 -11.32 7.68
N GLN A 11 3.28 -10.05 7.97
CA GLN A 11 3.07 -9.02 6.97
C GLN A 11 3.61 -7.67 7.46
N VAL A 12 3.81 -6.74 6.55
CA VAL A 12 4.02 -5.32 6.85
C VAL A 12 2.89 -4.55 6.18
N GLN A 13 2.24 -3.68 6.93
CA GLN A 13 1.25 -2.74 6.39
C GLN A 13 1.88 -1.35 6.27
N LEU A 14 1.87 -0.79 5.07
CA LEU A 14 2.24 0.59 4.82
C LEU A 14 0.98 1.38 4.51
N ILE A 15 0.75 2.46 5.25
CA ILE A 15 -0.39 3.34 5.07
C ILE A 15 0.16 4.75 4.82
N ILE A 16 -0.23 5.36 3.70
CA ILE A 16 0.11 6.74 3.35
C ILE A 16 -1.19 7.53 3.28
N LEU A 17 -1.24 8.68 3.96
CA LEU A 17 -2.38 9.59 3.97
C LEU A 17 -1.90 10.99 3.60
N ASP A 18 -2.69 11.70 2.81
CA ASP A 18 -2.65 13.15 2.75
C ASP A 18 -4.04 13.74 2.94
N ASN A 19 -4.07 15.02 3.32
CA ASN A 19 -5.27 15.82 3.52
C ASN A 19 -5.48 16.79 2.35
N GLY A 20 -5.10 16.39 1.14
CA GLY A 20 -5.35 17.15 -0.08
C GLY A 20 -6.83 17.18 -0.45
N GLN A 21 -7.12 17.70 -1.64
CA GLN A 21 -8.50 17.80 -2.13
C GLN A 21 -9.10 16.46 -2.58
N GLY A 22 -8.28 15.40 -2.68
CA GLY A 22 -8.70 14.13 -3.26
C GLY A 22 -9.14 14.27 -4.72
N CYS A 23 -9.96 13.33 -5.19
CA CYS A 23 -10.52 13.35 -6.54
C CYS A 23 -11.87 12.62 -6.60
N GLU A 24 -12.72 13.00 -7.55
CA GLU A 24 -13.97 12.26 -7.83
C GLU A 24 -13.69 10.96 -8.59
N ASN A 25 -12.85 11.03 -9.62
CA ASN A 25 -12.49 9.92 -10.48
C ASN A 25 -10.98 9.71 -10.46
N LEU A 26 -10.53 8.52 -10.07
CA LEU A 26 -9.11 8.19 -10.08
C LEU A 26 -8.67 7.69 -11.45
N GLN A 27 -7.88 8.49 -12.15
CA GLN A 27 -7.13 8.03 -13.31
C GLN A 27 -5.75 7.55 -12.86
N LYS A 28 -5.50 6.24 -12.97
CA LYS A 28 -4.22 5.66 -12.58
C LYS A 28 -3.15 5.95 -13.63
N GLY A 29 -2.23 6.84 -13.31
CA GLY A 29 -0.98 7.01 -14.06
C GLY A 29 0.07 5.95 -13.69
N HIS A 30 1.25 6.04 -14.31
CA HIS A 30 2.35 5.10 -14.11
C HIS A 30 2.77 4.93 -12.65
N GLY A 31 2.61 5.97 -11.81
CA GLY A 31 2.91 5.89 -10.38
C GLY A 31 2.06 4.83 -9.68
N LEU A 32 0.72 4.94 -9.78
CA LEU A 32 -0.21 4.03 -9.11
C LEU A 32 -0.21 2.65 -9.74
N LEU A 33 -0.15 2.56 -11.08
CA LEU A 33 -0.04 1.28 -11.78
C LEU A 33 1.24 0.54 -11.37
N GLY A 34 2.38 1.23 -11.34
CA GLY A 34 3.64 0.63 -10.90
C GLY A 34 3.63 0.23 -9.42
N MET A 35 2.89 0.94 -8.57
CA MET A 35 2.67 0.49 -7.18
C MET A 35 1.89 -0.83 -7.14
N GLU A 36 0.79 -0.95 -7.90
CA GLU A 36 0.01 -2.18 -7.99
C GLU A 36 0.86 -3.35 -8.49
N GLU A 37 1.62 -3.15 -9.57
CA GLU A 37 2.52 -4.15 -10.15
C GLU A 37 3.58 -4.62 -9.14
N ARG A 38 4.30 -3.70 -8.49
CA ARG A 38 5.37 -4.05 -7.54
C ARG A 38 4.82 -4.73 -6.29
N VAL A 39 3.69 -4.27 -5.77
CA VAL A 39 3.05 -4.87 -4.59
C VAL A 39 2.53 -6.27 -4.93
N SER A 40 1.91 -6.44 -6.10
CA SER A 40 1.42 -7.73 -6.58
C SER A 40 2.57 -8.73 -6.82
N ALA A 41 3.70 -8.28 -7.39
CA ALA A 41 4.88 -9.11 -7.61
C ALA A 41 5.47 -9.70 -6.31
N LEU A 42 5.26 -9.03 -5.17
CA LEU A 42 5.65 -9.50 -3.85
C LEU A 42 4.56 -10.31 -3.14
N GLY A 43 3.46 -10.64 -3.84
CA GLY A 43 2.31 -11.35 -3.29
C GLY A 43 1.52 -10.54 -2.27
N GLY A 44 1.62 -9.21 -2.33
CA GLY A 44 0.89 -8.26 -1.50
C GLY A 44 -0.36 -7.69 -2.17
N THR A 45 -0.99 -6.73 -1.51
CA THR A 45 -2.15 -5.99 -2.02
C THR A 45 -2.02 -4.51 -1.73
N VAL A 46 -2.61 -3.67 -2.59
CA VAL A 46 -2.71 -2.23 -2.38
C VAL A 46 -4.15 -1.78 -2.63
N LYS A 47 -4.62 -0.84 -1.80
CA LYS A 47 -5.94 -0.21 -1.92
C LYS A 47 -5.77 1.31 -1.90
N PHE A 48 -6.48 1.96 -2.80
CA PHE A 48 -6.59 3.42 -2.86
C PHE A 48 -7.98 3.82 -2.36
N THR A 49 -8.05 4.73 -1.41
CA THR A 49 -9.30 5.38 -0.97
C THR A 49 -9.12 6.89 -1.14
N TYR A 50 -10.10 7.54 -1.75
CA TYR A 50 -10.05 8.94 -2.12
C TYR A 50 -11.47 9.48 -2.27
N GLY A 51 -11.63 10.78 -2.10
CA GLY A 51 -12.89 11.48 -2.31
C GLY A 51 -12.70 12.99 -2.26
N PRO A 52 -13.61 13.79 -2.86
CA PRO A 52 -13.53 15.25 -2.79
C PRO A 52 -13.49 15.75 -1.35
N GLY A 53 -12.42 16.48 -0.99
CA GLY A 53 -12.19 16.98 0.37
C GLY A 53 -11.76 15.92 1.40
N GLU A 54 -11.65 14.65 1.02
CA GLU A 54 -11.27 13.55 1.92
C GLU A 54 -9.76 13.23 1.85
N GLY A 55 -9.02 13.89 0.96
CA GLY A 55 -7.63 13.59 0.69
C GLY A 55 -7.43 12.30 -0.09
N PHE A 56 -6.26 11.69 0.08
CA PHE A 56 -5.91 10.44 -0.58
C PHE A 56 -5.25 9.48 0.42
N ARG A 57 -5.67 8.23 0.39
CA ARG A 57 -5.14 7.15 1.23
C ARG A 57 -4.66 5.99 0.37
N ILE A 58 -3.43 5.55 0.63
CA ILE A 58 -2.85 4.32 0.10
C ILE A 58 -2.69 3.35 1.26
N ASP A 59 -3.25 2.15 1.13
CA ASP A 59 -3.14 1.08 2.13
C ASP A 59 -2.53 -0.16 1.46
N THR A 60 -1.32 -0.52 1.85
CA THR A 60 -0.53 -1.59 1.24
C THR A 60 -0.22 -2.67 2.26
N LEU A 61 -0.45 -3.94 1.90
CA LEU A 61 -0.04 -5.12 2.66
C LEU A 61 1.00 -5.90 1.88
N LEU A 62 2.17 -6.11 2.48
CA LEU A 62 3.23 -6.95 1.92
C LEU A 62 3.46 -8.17 2.81
N LYS A 63 3.67 -9.34 2.21
CA LYS A 63 4.04 -10.55 2.94
C LYS A 63 5.46 -10.40 3.45
N ARG A 64 5.69 -10.74 4.73
CA ARG A 64 7.04 -10.85 5.26
C ARG A 64 7.67 -12.11 4.67
N ARG A 65 8.87 -11.99 4.10
CA ARG A 65 9.69 -13.15 3.77
C ARG A 65 10.06 -13.81 5.09
N VAL A 66 9.46 -14.96 5.36
CA VAL A 66 9.91 -15.83 6.43
C VAL A 66 11.03 -16.64 5.81
N GLU A 67 12.27 -16.39 6.21
CA GLU A 67 13.32 -17.37 5.95
C GLU A 67 12.86 -18.67 6.61
N SER A 68 12.69 -19.72 5.81
CA SER A 68 12.68 -21.06 6.37
C SER A 68 14.02 -21.22 7.05
N CYS A 69 14.00 -21.36 8.38
CA CYS A 69 15.12 -21.98 9.05
C CYS A 69 15.15 -23.39 8.44
N ASP A 70 16.07 -23.62 7.51
CA ASP A 70 16.35 -24.97 7.03
C ASP A 70 16.73 -25.77 8.27
N THR A 71 15.79 -26.62 8.72
CA THR A 71 16.06 -27.61 9.77
C THR A 71 17.28 -28.42 9.33
N PRO A 72 18.25 -28.68 10.22
CA PRO A 72 19.51 -29.36 9.88
C PRO A 72 19.31 -30.72 9.22
#